data_AF-A0A239NJ76-F1
#
_entry.id   AF-A0A239NJ76-F1
#
_cell.length_a   1.000
_cell.length_b   1.000
_cell.length_c   1.000
_cell.angle_alpha   90.00
_cell.angle_beta   90.00
_cell.angle_gamma   90.00
#
_symmetry.space_group_name_H-M   'P 1'
#
loop_
_entity.id
_entity.type
_entity.pdbx_description
1 polymer ?
#
loop_
_entity_poly.entity_id
_entity_poly.type
_entity_poly.pdbx_seq_one_letter_code
_entity_poly.pdbx_strand_id
1 'polypeptide(L)'
;MSKEISDRDLMDVADDPAQARRLHKALRTLADNPQVDGTLKEMAREVLSGRLGMREALGSGAYLGALGDRMAELRRADERLTPEERAAQEERARRWFEQQSDEQAQEAQEDREDGTPGGDRPAAVRRDPRDVPPAYRPPSPRD
;
A
#
# COMPACT_ATOMS: atom_id res chain seq x y z
N MET A 1 -20.97 -17.54 -3.77
CA MET A 1 -19.58 -17.07 -3.71
C MET A 1 -19.62 -15.56 -3.83
N SER A 2 -19.41 -14.85 -2.72
CA SER A 2 -19.38 -13.39 -2.73
C SER A 2 -18.10 -12.93 -3.41
N LYS A 3 -18.20 -12.00 -4.36
CA LYS A 3 -17.06 -11.48 -5.10
C LYS A 3 -16.21 -10.64 -4.13
N GLU A 4 -14.94 -11.01 -3.98
CA GLU A 4 -13.96 -10.18 -3.26
C GLU A 4 -13.87 -8.81 -3.96
N ILE A 5 -13.70 -7.74 -3.19
CA ILE A 5 -13.48 -6.41 -3.77
C ILE A 5 -12.22 -6.41 -4.64
N SER A 6 -12.22 -5.58 -5.67
CA SER A 6 -11.06 -5.37 -6.54
C SER A 6 -10.24 -4.16 -6.11
N ASP A 7 -9.01 -4.03 -6.59
CA ASP A 7 -8.19 -2.83 -6.37
C ASP A 7 -8.92 -1.54 -6.79
N ARG A 8 -9.75 -1.63 -7.84
CA ARG A 8 -10.54 -0.49 -8.32
C ARG A 8 -11.54 0.01 -7.28
N ASP A 9 -12.06 -0.89 -6.44
CA ASP A 9 -13.01 -0.55 -5.39
C ASP A 9 -12.33 0.15 -4.21
N LEU A 10 -10.99 0.04 -4.10
CA LEU A 10 -10.17 0.73 -3.10
C LEU A 10 -9.65 2.10 -3.56
N MET A 11 -9.92 2.48 -4.82
CA MET A 11 -9.51 3.78 -5.37
C MET A 11 -10.30 4.96 -4.77
N ASP A 12 -11.31 4.69 -3.94
CA ASP A 12 -12.03 5.71 -3.17
C ASP A 12 -11.21 6.27 -1.99
N VAL A 13 -10.20 5.51 -1.55
CA VAL A 13 -9.26 5.88 -0.50
C VAL A 13 -7.79 5.90 -0.96
N ALA A 14 -7.47 5.21 -2.05
CA ALA A 14 -6.11 5.13 -2.56
C ALA A 14 -5.79 6.27 -3.54
N ASP A 15 -4.59 6.85 -3.43
CA ASP A 15 -4.13 7.92 -4.32
C ASP A 15 -3.77 7.43 -5.73
N ASP A 16 -3.31 6.18 -5.84
CA ASP A 16 -2.87 5.57 -7.09
C ASP A 16 -3.16 4.05 -7.14
N PRO A 17 -3.16 3.42 -8.34
CA PRO A 17 -3.46 1.99 -8.47
C PRO A 17 -2.48 1.08 -7.73
N ALA A 18 -1.21 1.48 -7.59
CA ALA A 18 -0.22 0.69 -6.86
C ALA A 18 -0.46 0.76 -5.35
N GLN A 19 -0.96 1.88 -4.84
CA GLN A 19 -1.39 2.05 -3.46
C GLN A 19 -2.64 1.21 -3.18
N ALA A 20 -3.61 1.16 -4.09
CA ALA A 20 -4.78 0.30 -3.97
C ALA A 20 -4.40 -1.20 -3.87
N ARG A 21 -3.48 -1.66 -4.74
CA ARG A 21 -2.94 -3.04 -4.67
C ARG A 21 -2.25 -3.34 -3.35
N ARG A 22 -1.42 -2.40 -2.87
CA ARG A 22 -0.73 -2.53 -1.56
C ARG A 22 -1.74 -2.60 -0.42
N LEU A 23 -2.79 -1.79 -0.48
CA LEU A 23 -3.88 -1.80 0.50
C LEU A 23 -4.65 -3.12 0.46
N HIS A 24 -4.97 -3.64 -0.73
CA HIS A 24 -5.63 -4.94 -0.89
C HIS A 24 -4.82 -6.08 -0.29
N LYS A 25 -3.51 -6.13 -0.59
CA LYS A 25 -2.56 -7.10 -0.01
C LYS A 25 -2.47 -6.98 1.52
N ALA A 26 -2.45 -5.77 2.05
CA ALA A 26 -2.43 -5.54 3.50
C ALA A 26 -3.72 -6.03 4.18
N LEU A 27 -4.89 -5.74 3.60
CA LEU A 27 -6.18 -6.25 4.10
C LEU A 27 -6.21 -7.78 4.10
N ARG A 28 -5.73 -8.43 3.04
CA ARG A 28 -5.63 -9.90 2.97
C ARG A 28 -4.74 -10.46 4.08
N THR A 29 -3.60 -9.82 4.30
CA THR A 29 -2.67 -10.19 5.37
C THR A 29 -3.34 -10.05 6.74
N LEU A 30 -4.07 -8.98 7.01
CA LEU A 30 -4.82 -8.81 8.26
C LEU A 30 -5.92 -9.87 8.43
N ALA A 31 -6.63 -10.21 7.35
CA ALA A 31 -7.71 -11.21 7.37
C ALA A 31 -7.22 -12.65 7.59
N ASP A 32 -5.99 -12.97 7.16
CA ASP A 32 -5.40 -14.30 7.22
C ASP A 32 -4.44 -14.48 8.41
N ASN A 33 -3.90 -13.39 8.97
CA ASN A 33 -2.94 -13.47 10.06
C ASN A 33 -3.61 -13.99 11.37
N PRO A 34 -3.07 -15.06 11.98
CA PRO A 34 -3.61 -15.60 13.23
C PRO A 34 -3.27 -14.75 14.47
N GLN A 35 -2.30 -13.84 14.37
CA GLN A 35 -1.85 -12.96 15.45
C GLN A 35 -2.59 -11.61 15.50
N VAL A 36 -3.46 -11.35 14.53
CA VAL A 36 -4.33 -10.16 14.52
C VAL A 36 -5.61 -10.49 15.27
N ASP A 37 -6.02 -9.59 16.15
CA ASP A 37 -7.20 -9.70 16.99
C ASP A 37 -8.51 -9.67 16.19
N GLY A 38 -9.57 -10.19 16.80
CA GLY A 38 -10.85 -10.47 16.13
C GLY A 38 -11.44 -9.25 15.41
N THR A 39 -11.40 -8.08 16.04
CA THR A 39 -12.02 -6.86 15.50
C THR A 39 -11.35 -6.37 14.21
N LEU A 40 -10.01 -6.31 14.18
CA LEU A 40 -9.25 -5.92 12.98
C LEU A 40 -9.37 -6.96 11.87
N LYS A 41 -9.40 -8.24 12.24
CA LYS A 41 -9.57 -9.36 11.31
C LYS A 41 -10.96 -9.38 10.69
N GLU A 42 -11.99 -9.12 11.48
CA GLU A 42 -13.37 -9.00 11.02
C GLU A 42 -13.54 -7.81 10.09
N MET A 43 -13.00 -6.64 10.45
CA MET A 43 -12.99 -5.46 9.58
C MET A 43 -12.36 -5.80 8.23
N ALA A 44 -11.17 -6.39 8.22
CA ALA A 44 -10.48 -6.76 6.99
C ALA A 44 -11.35 -7.70 6.12
N ARG A 45 -12.01 -8.69 6.73
CA ARG A 45 -12.91 -9.61 6.03
C ARG A 45 -14.16 -8.92 5.49
N GLU A 46 -14.75 -8.00 6.24
CA GLU A 46 -15.94 -7.26 5.82
C GLU A 46 -15.63 -6.33 4.66
N VAL A 47 -14.49 -5.62 4.73
CA VAL A 47 -13.98 -4.80 3.63
C VAL A 47 -13.70 -5.66 2.40
N LEU A 48 -12.93 -6.74 2.54
CA LEU A 48 -12.61 -7.64 1.42
C LEU A 48 -13.85 -8.26 0.79
N SER A 49 -14.89 -8.53 1.58
CA SER A 49 -16.16 -9.09 1.09
C SER A 49 -17.09 -8.06 0.42
N GLY A 50 -16.73 -6.77 0.46
CA GLY A 50 -17.54 -5.67 -0.06
C GLY A 50 -18.79 -5.36 0.78
N ARG A 51 -18.90 -5.95 1.98
CA ARG A 51 -19.99 -5.66 2.93
C ARG A 51 -19.78 -4.33 3.66
N LEU A 52 -18.53 -3.90 3.76
CA LEU A 52 -18.13 -2.64 4.38
C LEU A 52 -17.22 -1.88 3.41
N GLY A 53 -17.49 -0.60 3.17
CA GLY A 53 -16.59 0.24 2.37
C GLY A 53 -15.34 0.61 3.17
N MET A 54 -14.18 0.74 2.51
CA MET A 54 -12.93 1.10 3.22
C MET A 54 -13.05 2.48 3.88
N ARG A 55 -13.67 3.45 3.21
CA ARG A 55 -13.95 4.77 3.78
C ARG A 55 -14.88 4.72 5.00
N GLU A 56 -15.82 3.79 5.02
CA GLU A 56 -16.73 3.57 6.15
C GLU A 56 -15.99 2.90 7.32
N ALA A 57 -15.14 1.92 7.04
CA ALA A 57 -14.28 1.29 8.04
C ALA A 57 -13.38 2.32 8.75
N LEU A 58 -12.81 3.27 7.99
CA LEU A 58 -12.01 4.37 8.54
C LEU A 58 -12.84 5.38 9.36
N GLY A 59 -14.15 5.50 9.07
CA GLY A 59 -15.07 6.32 9.86
C GLY A 59 -15.51 5.66 11.17
N SER A 60 -15.27 4.36 11.34
CA SER A 60 -15.65 3.62 12.54
C SER A 60 -14.65 3.83 13.67
N GLY A 61 -15.11 4.49 14.74
CA GLY A 61 -14.30 4.67 15.96
C GLY A 61 -13.85 3.35 16.58
N ALA A 62 -14.62 2.26 16.40
CA ALA A 62 -14.25 0.93 16.90
C ALA A 62 -13.03 0.36 16.15
N TYR A 63 -12.97 0.51 14.83
CA TYR A 63 -11.85 0.00 14.04
C TYR A 63 -10.61 0.88 14.16
N LEU A 64 -10.77 2.20 14.20
CA LEU A 64 -9.67 3.12 14.50
C LEU A 64 -9.08 2.86 15.89
N GLY A 65 -9.93 2.56 16.88
CA GLY A 65 -9.50 2.16 18.22
C GLY A 65 -8.66 0.88 18.20
N ALA A 66 -9.15 -0.19 17.57
CA ALA A 66 -8.43 -1.46 17.45
C ALA A 66 -7.07 -1.30 16.73
N LEU A 67 -7.02 -0.49 15.66
CA LEU A 67 -5.77 -0.18 14.97
C LEU A 67 -4.79 0.58 15.87
N GLY A 68 -5.28 1.57 16.62
CA GLY A 68 -4.49 2.31 17.61
C GLY A 68 -3.91 1.41 18.70
N ASP A 69 -4.73 0.51 19.25
CA ASP A 69 -4.31 -0.45 20.28
C ASP A 69 -3.22 -1.39 19.76
N ARG A 70 -3.37 -1.89 18.53
CA ARG A 70 -2.36 -2.74 17.90
C ARG A 70 -1.05 -1.99 17.67
N MET A 71 -1.09 -0.74 17.23
CA MET A 71 0.10 0.10 17.08
C MET A 71 0.79 0.37 18.43
N ALA A 72 0.01 0.58 19.49
CA ALA A 72 0.54 0.73 20.84
C ALA A 72 1.16 -0.56 21.39
N GLU A 73 0.61 -1.72 21.03
CA GLU A 73 1.23 -3.02 21.34
C GLU A 73 2.56 -3.21 20.60
N LEU A 74 2.60 -2.92 19.30
CA LEU A 74 3.82 -2.99 18.50
C LEU A 74 4.91 -2.07 19.04
N ARG A 75 4.57 -0.83 19.43
CA ARG A 75 5.52 0.10 20.07
C ARG A 75 6.08 -0.49 21.37
N ARG A 76 5.23 -1.05 22.22
CA ARG A 76 5.66 -1.69 23.48
C ARG A 76 6.53 -2.92 23.25
N ALA A 77 6.28 -3.66 22.18
CA ALA A 77 7.13 -4.78 21.79
C ALA A 77 8.51 -4.30 21.32
N ASP A 78 8.55 -3.22 20.54
CA ASP A 78 9.80 -2.59 20.06
C ASP A 78 10.66 -2.00 21.21
N GLU A 79 10.02 -1.36 22.19
CA GLU A 79 10.71 -0.86 23.38
C GLU A 79 11.39 -1.97 24.21
N ARG A 80 10.92 -3.22 24.08
CA ARG A 80 11.46 -4.39 24.79
C ARG A 80 12.53 -5.14 24.00
N LEU A 81 12.78 -4.76 22.75
CA LEU A 81 13.76 -5.43 21.90
C LEU A 81 15.20 -5.16 22.35
N THR A 82 15.97 -6.22 22.52
CA THR A 82 17.41 -6.13 22.78
C THR A 82 18.19 -5.67 21.53
N PRO A 83 19.44 -5.16 21.66
CA PRO A 83 20.24 -4.75 20.49
C PRO A 83 20.45 -5.87 19.45
N GLU A 84 20.63 -7.12 19.90
CA GLU A 84 20.81 -8.27 19.01
C GLU A 84 19.51 -8.62 18.28
N GLU A 85 18.37 -8.57 18.96
CA GLU A 85 17.07 -8.80 18.34
C GLU A 85 16.72 -7.68 17.35
N ARG A 86 17.14 -6.43 17.61
CA ARG A 86 16.99 -5.32 16.65
C ARG A 86 17.77 -5.57 15.36
N ALA A 87 19.03 -5.99 15.45
CA ALA A 87 19.83 -6.32 14.28
C ALA A 87 19.19 -7.45 13.44
N ALA A 88 18.67 -8.48 14.10
CA ALA A 88 17.95 -9.56 13.42
C ALA A 88 16.61 -9.11 12.81
N GLN A 89 15.87 -8.20 13.45
CA GLN A 89 14.66 -7.59 12.88
C GLN A 89 14.99 -6.72 11.67
N GLU A 90 16.04 -5.90 11.73
CA GLU A 90 16.48 -5.06 10.61
C GLU A 90 16.86 -5.90 9.39
N GLU A 91 17.59 -7.00 9.59
CA GLU A 91 17.95 -7.90 8.49
C GLU A 91 16.71 -8.58 7.89
N ARG A 92 15.76 -9.04 8.72
CA ARG A 92 14.49 -9.61 8.24
C ARG A 92 13.64 -8.58 7.50
N ALA A 93 13.51 -7.37 8.04
CA ALA A 93 12.78 -6.28 7.44
C ALA A 93 13.38 -5.91 6.08
N ARG A 94 14.71 -5.80 6.00
CA ARG A 94 15.42 -5.51 4.76
C ARG A 94 15.15 -6.57 3.69
N ARG A 95 15.28 -7.86 4.04
CA ARG A 95 14.95 -8.97 3.11
C ARG A 95 13.49 -8.96 2.67
N TRP A 96 12.58 -8.56 3.55
CA TRP A 96 11.16 -8.45 3.23
C TRP A 96 10.89 -7.28 2.28
N PHE A 97 11.50 -6.12 2.51
CA PHE A 97 11.39 -4.95 1.61
C PHE A 97 12.01 -5.23 0.24
N GLU A 98 13.15 -5.91 0.18
CA GLU A 98 13.79 -6.33 -1.08
C GLU A 98 12.87 -7.28 -1.87
N GLN A 99 12.33 -8.33 -1.23
CA GLN A 99 11.34 -9.23 -1.87
C GLN A 99 10.08 -8.48 -2.35
N GLN A 100 9.53 -7.57 -1.55
CA GLN A 100 8.37 -6.79 -1.94
C GLN A 100 8.66 -5.82 -3.10
N SER A 101 9.89 -5.30 -3.19
CA SER A 101 10.32 -4.47 -4.31
C SER A 101 10.48 -5.28 -5.58
N ASP A 102 11.05 -6.48 -5.49
CA ASP A 102 11.24 -7.39 -6.62
C ASP A 102 9.89 -7.91 -7.14
N GLU A 103 8.95 -8.26 -6.24
CA GLU A 103 7.59 -8.64 -6.60
C GLU A 103 6.84 -7.48 -7.28
N GLN A 104 6.96 -6.25 -6.77
CA GLN A 104 6.36 -5.08 -7.40
C GLN A 104 6.98 -4.76 -8.76
N ALA A 105 8.30 -4.96 -8.92
CA ALA A 105 8.99 -4.77 -10.19
C ALA A 105 8.57 -5.84 -11.21
N GLN A 106 8.42 -7.10 -10.78
CA GLN A 106 7.93 -8.19 -11.60
C GLN A 106 6.48 -7.96 -12.02
N GLU A 107 5.57 -7.61 -11.10
CA GLU A 107 4.18 -7.25 -11.42
C GLU A 107 4.11 -6.08 -12.43
N ALA A 108 4.96 -5.06 -12.26
CA ALA A 108 5.02 -3.93 -13.20
C ALA A 108 5.60 -4.31 -14.57
N GLN A 109 6.38 -5.38 -14.65
CA GLN A 109 6.97 -5.90 -15.88
C GLN A 109 5.99 -6.84 -16.60
N GLU A 110 5.28 -7.71 -15.85
CA GLU A 110 4.17 -8.53 -16.36
C GLU A 110 3.02 -7.68 -16.91
N ASP A 111 2.63 -6.59 -16.21
CA ASP A 111 1.64 -5.62 -16.70
C ASP A 111 2.05 -4.97 -18.04
N ARG A 112 3.37 -4.86 -18.32
CA ARG A 112 3.87 -4.35 -19.61
C ARG A 112 3.90 -5.43 -20.69
N GLU A 113 4.07 -6.69 -20.33
CA GLU A 113 4.23 -7.81 -21.25
C GLU A 113 2.88 -8.46 -21.64
N ASP A 114 1.87 -8.42 -20.75
CA ASP A 114 0.50 -8.92 -21.01
C ASP A 114 -0.43 -7.85 -21.64
N GLY A 115 0.13 -6.69 -21.97
CA GLY A 115 -0.53 -5.63 -22.72
C GLY A 115 -0.83 -6.07 -24.15
N THR A 116 -2.02 -6.62 -24.38
CA THR A 116 -2.62 -6.85 -25.71
C THR A 116 -2.32 -5.67 -26.65
N PRO A 117 -1.63 -5.86 -27.79
CA PRO A 117 -1.41 -4.79 -28.74
C PRO A 117 -2.67 -4.61 -29.58
N GLY A 118 -3.51 -3.62 -29.28
CA GLY A 118 -4.62 -3.30 -30.17
C GLY A 118 -5.54 -2.19 -29.67
N GLY A 119 -5.50 -1.03 -30.35
CA GLY A 119 -6.57 -0.04 -30.32
C GLY A 119 -6.08 1.40 -30.43
N ASP A 120 -5.99 1.90 -31.67
CA ASP A 120 -5.85 3.30 -32.10
C ASP A 120 -5.70 4.38 -31.02
N ARG A 121 -4.47 4.90 -30.87
CA ARG A 121 -4.24 6.24 -30.35
C ARG A 121 -3.84 7.15 -31.53
N PRO A 122 -4.59 8.22 -31.83
CA PRO A 122 -4.14 9.20 -32.81
C PRO A 122 -2.84 9.84 -32.33
N ALA A 123 -1.93 10.06 -33.29
CA ALA A 123 -0.57 10.54 -33.10
C ALA A 123 -0.49 11.71 -32.11
N ALA A 124 0.31 11.53 -31.05
CA ALA A 124 0.69 12.60 -30.16
C ALA A 124 1.43 13.69 -30.96
N VAL A 125 0.88 14.90 -30.92
CA VAL A 125 1.54 16.14 -31.30
C VAL A 125 2.90 16.20 -30.60
N ARG A 126 3.97 16.31 -31.39
CA ARG A 126 5.33 16.58 -30.89
C ARG A 126 5.29 17.89 -30.10
N ARG A 127 5.49 17.80 -28.78
CA ARG A 127 5.64 18.98 -27.91
C ARG A 127 7.01 19.62 -28.18
N ASP A 128 7.00 20.92 -28.50
CA ASP A 128 8.19 21.71 -28.81
C ASP A 128 9.11 21.76 -27.56
N PRO A 129 10.42 21.48 -27.68
CA PRO A 129 11.37 21.50 -26.57
C PRO A 129 11.61 22.89 -25.94
N ARG A 130 10.94 23.95 -26.41
CA ARG A 130 11.03 25.31 -25.83
C ARG A 130 10.06 25.57 -24.69
N ASP A 131 9.16 24.64 -24.36
CA ASP A 131 8.12 24.81 -23.34
C ASP A 131 8.45 24.07 -22.03
N VAL A 132 9.75 24.02 -21.68
CA VAL A 132 10.23 23.47 -20.42
C VAL A 132 10.29 24.62 -19.40
N PRO A 133 9.49 24.60 -18.31
CA PRO A 133 9.66 25.58 -17.25
C PRO A 133 11.07 25.44 -16.65
N PRO A 134 11.73 26.54 -16.25
CA PRO A 134 13.09 26.46 -15.72
C PRO A 134 13.13 25.55 -14.49
N ALA A 135 14.16 24.70 -14.43
CA ALA A 135 14.40 23.83 -13.29
C ALA A 135 14.43 24.65 -12.00
N TYR A 136 13.69 24.19 -10.98
CA TYR A 136 13.63 24.83 -9.67
C TYR A 136 15.05 24.95 -9.09
N ARG A 137 15.48 26.19 -8.88
CA ARG A 137 16.72 26.52 -8.18
C ARG A 137 16.37 26.79 -6.71
N PRO A 138 16.80 25.96 -5.75
CA PRO A 138 16.56 26.24 -4.34
C PRO A 138 17.29 27.54 -3.93
N PRO A 139 16.72 28.33 -2.99
CA PRO A 139 17.33 29.55 -2.51
C PRO A 139 18.63 29.25 -1.75
N SER A 140 19.67 30.05 -1.99
CA SER A 140 20.94 29.94 -1.28
C SER A 140 20.77 30.20 0.22
N PRO A 141 21.51 29.49 1.09
CA PRO A 141 21.56 29.79 2.52
C PRO A 141 22.11 31.20 2.73
N ARG A 142 21.49 31.95 3.65
CA ARG A 142 22.01 33.25 4.11
C ARG A 142 23.11 32.99 5.14
N ASP A 143 24.28 33.57 4.92
CA ASP A 143 25.31 33.76 5.96
C ASP A 143 24.82 34.74 7.04
#